data_AF-A0A9P5RYQ4-F1
#
_entry.id   AF-A0A9P5RYQ4-F1
#
_cell.length_a   1.000
_cell.length_b   1.000
_cell.length_c   1.000
_cell.angle_alpha   90.00
_cell.angle_beta   90.00
_cell.angle_gamma   90.00
#
_symmetry.space_group_name_H-M   'P 1'
#
loop_
_entity.id
_entity.type
_entity.pdbx_description
1 polymer ?
#
loop_
_entity_poly.entity_id
_entity_poly.type
_entity_poly.pdbx_seq_one_letter_code
_entity_poly.pdbx_strand_id
1 'polypeptide(L)'
;MPTNLTQCQDCKDHFPNIGLERLLPVRLGWTGELGTSTLCVNCRRKAYNTYKEPYPPGVDVYVDPTTKIKVLPRITLTEATAQYCLLDGHLESLPYMHVNSLEAVNGDYKVKMFEEKLVLEKARWLYGGDIGIDNARDAFSWQKGGYIELPPVGAVRERRNRIRQMFLQRELFASSKLPAIKRYIESGHGNLREIVKTFAI
;
A
#
# COMPACT_ATOMS: atom_id res chain seq x y z
N MET A 1 -15.67 -31.10 13.75
CA MET A 1 -14.24 -30.76 13.89
C MET A 1 -14.10 -29.78 15.03
N PRO A 2 -13.20 -29.94 16.00
CA PRO A 2 -13.06 -28.95 17.07
C PRO A 2 -12.55 -27.64 16.45
N THR A 3 -13.39 -26.61 16.47
CA THR A 3 -12.98 -25.24 16.14
C THR A 3 -12.11 -24.77 17.28
N ASN A 4 -10.78 -24.79 17.09
CA ASN A 4 -9.87 -24.18 18.04
C ASN A 4 -10.11 -22.66 18.01
N LEU A 5 -10.87 -22.19 19.00
CA LEU A 5 -11.14 -20.77 19.22
C LEU A 5 -10.22 -20.25 20.31
N THR A 6 -9.71 -19.03 20.13
CA THR A 6 -8.94 -18.32 21.16
C THR A 6 -9.71 -17.08 21.61
N GLN A 7 -9.55 -16.70 22.87
CA GLN A 7 -10.24 -15.56 23.45
C GLN A 7 -9.47 -14.24 23.23
N CYS A 8 -10.17 -13.21 22.76
CA CYS A 8 -9.62 -11.86 22.64
C CYS A 8 -9.30 -11.29 24.03
N GLN A 9 -8.10 -10.73 24.20
CA GLN A 9 -7.69 -10.21 25.52
C GLN A 9 -8.45 -8.95 25.96
N ASP A 10 -9.04 -8.19 25.03
CA ASP A 10 -9.80 -6.98 25.32
C ASP A 10 -11.31 -7.29 25.48
N CYS A 11 -12.02 -7.62 24.39
CA CYS A 11 -13.47 -7.83 24.42
C CYS A 11 -13.93 -9.17 25.01
N LYS A 12 -13.02 -10.10 25.28
CA LYS A 12 -13.30 -11.45 25.84
C LYS A 12 -14.14 -12.38 24.96
N ASP A 13 -14.45 -12.00 23.72
CA ASP A 13 -15.10 -12.88 22.73
C ASP A 13 -14.11 -13.91 22.15
N HIS A 14 -14.65 -14.97 21.53
CA HIS A 14 -13.89 -16.09 20.98
C HIS A 14 -13.82 -16.02 19.45
N PHE A 15 -12.63 -16.22 18.89
CA PHE A 15 -12.35 -16.09 17.47
C PHE A 15 -11.58 -17.28 16.93
N PRO A 16 -11.67 -17.58 15.62
CA PRO A 16 -10.92 -18.66 15.00
C PRO A 16 -9.41 -18.41 15.08
N ASN A 17 -8.62 -19.48 15.07
CA ASN A 17 -7.15 -19.38 15.07
C ASN A 17 -6.55 -19.12 13.67
N ILE A 18 -7.37 -19.17 12.63
CA ILE A 18 -6.97 -19.01 11.22
C ILE A 18 -7.90 -18.03 10.50
N GLY A 19 -7.42 -17.50 9.37
CA GLY A 19 -8.20 -16.61 8.52
C GLY A 19 -8.17 -15.14 8.96
N LEU A 20 -9.00 -14.32 8.30
CA LEU A 20 -8.99 -12.87 8.47
C LEU A 20 -9.38 -12.42 9.89
N GLU A 21 -10.28 -13.16 10.53
CA GLU A 21 -10.82 -12.86 11.86
C GLU A 21 -9.94 -13.35 13.01
N ARG A 22 -8.81 -14.03 12.71
CA ARG A 22 -7.94 -14.56 13.76
C ARG A 22 -7.42 -13.45 14.67
N LEU A 23 -7.21 -13.81 15.93
CA LEU A 23 -6.56 -12.92 16.87
C LEU A 23 -5.11 -12.70 16.46
N LEU A 24 -4.64 -11.47 16.56
CA LEU A 24 -3.26 -11.10 16.22
C LEU A 24 -2.57 -10.36 17.37
N PRO A 25 -1.25 -10.58 17.56
CA PRO A 25 -0.48 -9.90 18.58
C PRO A 25 -0.21 -8.44 18.18
N VAL A 26 -0.85 -7.49 18.86
CA VAL A 26 -0.60 -6.05 18.69
C VAL A 26 0.32 -5.57 19.78
N ARG A 27 1.35 -4.80 19.40
CA ARG A 27 2.18 -4.08 20.35
C ARG A 27 1.45 -2.81 20.77
N LEU A 28 1.04 -2.75 22.02
CA LEU A 28 0.45 -1.57 22.65
C LEU A 28 1.54 -0.91 23.50
N GLY A 29 1.70 0.40 23.37
CA GLY A 29 2.63 1.15 24.20
C GLY A 29 2.24 2.62 24.34
N TRP A 30 2.06 3.05 25.58
CA TRP A 30 2.39 4.41 26.00
C TRP A 30 3.87 4.42 26.39
N THR A 31 4.57 5.51 26.08
CA THR A 31 5.84 5.92 26.71
C THR A 31 6.50 4.88 27.61
N GLY A 32 7.28 3.96 27.03
CA GLY A 32 8.28 3.16 27.74
C GLY A 32 7.94 1.70 28.08
N GLU A 33 6.68 1.25 28.04
CA GLU A 33 6.33 -0.17 28.28
C GLU A 33 5.59 -0.78 27.07
N LEU A 34 6.22 -1.79 26.45
CA LEU A 34 5.65 -2.52 25.32
C LEU A 34 4.92 -3.77 25.83
N GLY A 35 3.60 -3.68 25.96
CA GLY A 35 2.74 -4.84 26.12
C GLY A 35 2.40 -5.45 24.75
N THR A 36 2.49 -6.78 24.60
CA THR A 36 1.93 -7.46 23.44
C THR A 36 0.57 -8.03 23.81
N SER A 37 -0.48 -7.61 23.11
CA SER A 37 -1.85 -8.06 23.36
C SER A 37 -2.44 -8.76 22.14
N THR A 38 -3.06 -9.92 22.35
CA THR A 38 -3.69 -10.73 21.31
C THR A 38 -5.14 -10.29 21.13
N LEU A 39 -5.41 -9.59 20.03
CA LEU A 39 -6.65 -8.82 19.83
C LEU A 39 -7.41 -9.24 18.55
N CYS A 40 -8.73 -9.19 18.62
CA CYS A 40 -9.61 -9.35 17.46
C CYS A 40 -9.61 -8.10 16.57
N VAL A 41 -10.09 -8.21 15.33
CA VAL A 41 -10.03 -7.08 14.37
C VAL A 41 -10.65 -5.80 14.93
N ASN A 42 -11.80 -5.86 15.59
CA ASN A 42 -12.47 -4.67 16.14
C ASN A 42 -11.64 -4.00 17.25
N CYS A 43 -11.06 -4.79 18.16
CA CYS A 43 -10.16 -4.29 19.20
C CYS A 43 -8.87 -3.72 18.60
N ARG A 44 -8.34 -4.33 17.54
CA ARG A 44 -7.16 -3.81 16.82
C ARG A 44 -7.45 -2.48 16.14
N ARG A 45 -8.64 -2.30 15.56
CA ARG A 45 -9.08 -1.00 15.00
C ARG A 45 -9.15 0.08 16.08
N LYS A 46 -9.70 -0.24 17.25
CA LYS A 46 -9.71 0.67 18.41
C LYS A 46 -8.28 1.04 18.83
N ALA A 47 -7.42 0.04 18.98
CA ALA A 47 -6.02 0.24 19.32
C ALA A 47 -5.29 1.13 18.31
N TYR A 48 -5.43 0.88 17.01
CA TYR A 48 -4.84 1.71 15.95
C TYR A 48 -5.38 3.15 15.95
N ASN A 49 -6.65 3.36 16.31
CA ASN A 49 -7.20 4.72 16.42
C ASN A 49 -6.58 5.50 17.57
N THR A 50 -6.22 4.84 18.66
CA THR A 50 -5.51 5.44 19.79
C THR A 50 -4.01 5.58 19.52
N TYR A 51 -3.40 4.58 18.89
CA TYR A 51 -1.96 4.44 18.66
C TYR A 51 -1.68 4.30 17.18
N LYS A 52 -1.52 5.44 16.50
CA LYS A 52 -1.21 5.44 15.06
C LYS A 52 0.20 4.93 14.83
N GLU A 53 0.33 3.93 13.96
CA GLU A 53 1.63 3.43 13.51
C GLU A 53 2.32 4.46 12.59
N PRO A 54 3.63 4.67 12.71
CA PRO A 54 4.36 5.57 11.81
C PRO A 54 4.28 5.08 10.36
N TYR A 55 4.35 6.00 9.40
CA TYR A 55 4.39 5.62 7.99
C TYR A 55 5.74 5.01 7.61
N PRO A 56 5.75 3.96 6.77
CA PRO A 56 7.00 3.49 6.17
C PRO A 56 7.67 4.58 5.34
N PRO A 57 9.02 4.58 5.24
CA PRO A 57 9.74 5.51 4.37
C PRO A 57 9.24 5.49 2.92
N GLY A 58 9.08 6.67 2.33
CA GLY A 58 8.60 6.83 0.95
C GLY A 58 7.10 6.61 0.74
N VAL A 59 6.30 6.51 1.82
CA VAL A 59 4.83 6.53 1.75
C VAL A 59 4.26 7.94 1.94
N ASP A 60 4.85 8.73 2.85
CA ASP A 60 4.47 10.14 3.03
C ASP A 60 5.18 11.03 2.00
N VAL A 61 4.72 12.28 1.90
CA VAL A 61 5.27 13.30 1.01
C VAL A 61 6.70 13.64 1.42
N TYR A 62 7.60 13.76 0.44
CA TYR A 62 8.98 14.17 0.67
C TYR A 62 9.53 15.01 -0.49
N VAL A 63 10.65 15.69 -0.26
CA VAL A 63 11.41 16.37 -1.31
C VAL A 63 12.56 15.46 -1.73
N ASP A 64 12.61 15.11 -3.01
CA ASP A 64 13.67 14.28 -3.53
C ASP A 64 15.02 15.01 -3.46
N PRO A 65 16.04 14.44 -2.79
CA PRO A 65 17.28 15.16 -2.56
C PRO A 65 18.08 15.40 -3.85
N THR A 66 17.94 14.54 -4.84
CA THR A 66 18.67 14.58 -6.12
C THR A 66 18.06 15.58 -7.10
N THR A 67 16.74 15.53 -7.27
CA THR A 67 16.01 16.30 -8.29
C THR A 67 15.33 17.54 -7.72
N LYS A 68 15.28 17.70 -6.39
CA LYS A 68 14.61 18.79 -5.67
C LYS A 68 13.11 18.91 -5.95
N ILE A 69 12.49 17.87 -6.50
CA ILE A 69 11.06 17.83 -6.76
C ILE A 69 10.31 17.38 -5.50
N LYS A 70 9.12 17.93 -5.27
CA LYS A 70 8.19 17.41 -4.27
C LYS A 70 7.56 16.13 -4.80
N VAL A 71 7.79 15.02 -4.13
CA VAL A 71 7.24 13.70 -4.47
C VAL A 71 6.05 13.43 -3.56
N LEU A 72 4.90 13.21 -4.19
CA LEU A 72 3.69 12.73 -3.53
C LEU A 72 3.48 11.28 -3.99
N PRO A 73 3.88 10.28 -3.19
CA PRO A 73 3.72 8.87 -3.55
C PRO A 73 2.27 8.54 -3.89
N ARG A 74 2.06 7.97 -5.07
CA ARG A 74 0.75 7.55 -5.56
C ARG A 74 0.79 6.12 -6.06
N ILE A 75 -0.35 5.45 -5.93
CA ILE A 75 -0.54 4.09 -6.43
C ILE A 75 -1.87 3.98 -7.19
N THR A 76 -1.95 3.01 -8.08
CA THR A 76 -3.16 2.69 -8.83
C THR A 76 -4.16 1.91 -7.99
N LEU A 77 -5.41 1.80 -8.45
CA LEU A 77 -6.41 0.87 -7.90
C LEU A 77 -5.88 -0.57 -7.84
N THR A 78 -5.23 -1.02 -8.91
CA THR A 78 -4.66 -2.37 -8.99
C THR A 78 -3.56 -2.59 -7.95
N GLU A 79 -2.66 -1.61 -7.77
CA GLU A 79 -1.63 -1.66 -6.74
C GLU A 79 -2.25 -1.63 -5.33
N ALA A 80 -3.26 -0.80 -5.08
CA ALA A 80 -3.97 -0.76 -3.80
C ALA A 80 -4.63 -2.12 -3.46
N THR A 81 -5.23 -2.77 -4.46
CA THR A 81 -5.83 -4.09 -4.32
C THR A 81 -4.78 -5.15 -4.05
N ALA A 82 -3.69 -5.16 -4.83
CA ALA A 82 -2.65 -6.16 -4.72
C ALA A 82 -1.86 -6.01 -3.41
N GLN A 83 -1.47 -4.79 -3.07
CA GLN A 83 -0.55 -4.53 -1.97
C GLN A 83 -1.26 -4.37 -0.63
N TYR A 84 -2.50 -3.86 -0.60
CA TYR A 84 -3.20 -3.54 0.65
C TYR A 84 -4.53 -4.26 0.80
N CYS A 85 -4.84 -5.20 -0.10
CA CYS A 85 -6.09 -5.99 -0.11
C CYS A 85 -7.37 -5.13 -0.16
N LEU A 86 -7.28 -3.87 -0.61
CA LEU A 86 -8.42 -2.97 -0.70
C LEU A 86 -9.17 -3.14 -2.02
N LEU A 87 -10.47 -3.42 -1.95
CA LEU A 87 -11.35 -3.46 -3.11
C LEU A 87 -11.81 -2.05 -3.50
N ASP A 88 -12.35 -1.89 -4.71
CA ASP A 88 -12.78 -0.58 -5.24
C ASP A 88 -13.75 0.14 -4.29
N GLY A 89 -14.74 -0.57 -3.73
CA GLY A 89 -15.68 -0.01 -2.75
C GLY A 89 -15.02 0.50 -1.45
N HIS A 90 -13.82 0.03 -1.09
CA HIS A 90 -13.08 0.59 0.05
C HIS A 90 -12.41 1.92 -0.30
N LEU A 91 -12.13 2.17 -1.58
CA LEU A 91 -11.38 3.33 -2.07
C LEU A 91 -12.29 4.44 -2.60
N GLU A 92 -13.59 4.19 -2.82
CA GLU A 92 -14.56 5.18 -3.33
C GLU A 92 -14.54 6.51 -2.55
N SER A 93 -14.36 6.44 -1.23
CA SER A 93 -14.29 7.62 -0.36
C SER A 93 -12.96 8.39 -0.39
N LEU A 94 -11.92 7.85 -1.04
CA LEU A 94 -10.59 8.46 -1.06
C LEU A 94 -10.44 9.39 -2.27
N PRO A 95 -9.78 10.56 -2.10
CA PRO A 95 -9.47 11.43 -3.22
C PRO A 95 -8.53 10.72 -4.20
N TYR A 96 -8.82 10.86 -5.49
CA TYR A 96 -8.01 10.30 -6.57
C TYR A 96 -7.90 11.29 -7.73
N MET A 97 -6.89 11.08 -8.57
CA MET A 97 -6.75 11.76 -9.85
C MET A 97 -6.86 10.75 -11.00
N HIS A 98 -7.33 11.22 -12.15
CA HIS A 98 -7.29 10.48 -13.40
C HIS A 98 -6.08 10.91 -14.22
N VAL A 99 -5.33 9.94 -14.76
CA VAL A 99 -4.19 10.19 -15.65
C VAL A 99 -4.22 9.25 -16.85
N ASN A 100 -3.70 9.70 -17.98
CA ASN A 100 -3.72 8.93 -19.21
C ASN A 100 -2.64 7.86 -19.20
N SER A 101 -3.00 6.60 -19.48
CA SER A 101 -2.04 5.51 -19.56
C SER A 101 -1.30 5.49 -20.90
N LEU A 102 0.01 5.32 -20.85
CA LEU A 102 0.85 5.20 -22.05
C LEU A 102 0.68 3.88 -22.79
N GLU A 103 0.10 2.84 -22.17
CA GLU A 103 -0.07 1.52 -22.79
C GLU A 103 -1.25 1.46 -23.78
N ALA A 104 -2.00 2.55 -23.96
CA ALA A 104 -3.24 2.50 -24.71
C ALA A 104 -2.98 2.63 -26.23
N VAL A 105 -2.54 1.51 -26.83
CA VAL A 105 -2.23 1.38 -28.26
C VAL A 105 -3.45 1.69 -29.16
N ASN A 106 -4.68 1.77 -28.61
CA ASN A 106 -5.91 2.05 -29.37
C ASN A 106 -7.01 2.81 -28.57
N GLY A 107 -6.68 3.72 -27.65
CA GLY A 107 -7.70 4.60 -27.04
C GLY A 107 -7.25 5.39 -25.81
N ASP A 108 -8.09 6.29 -25.30
CA ASP A 108 -7.82 7.04 -24.06
C ASP A 108 -8.16 6.16 -22.83
N TYR A 109 -7.19 5.38 -22.34
CA TYR A 109 -7.36 4.65 -21.07
C TYR A 109 -6.90 5.51 -19.90
N LYS A 110 -7.85 5.90 -19.04
CA LYS A 110 -7.57 6.67 -17.82
C LYS A 110 -7.39 5.77 -16.61
N VAL A 111 -6.33 6.01 -15.85
CA VAL A 111 -5.98 5.29 -14.62
C VAL A 111 -6.32 6.14 -13.41
N LYS A 112 -7.01 5.56 -12.42
CA LYS A 112 -7.20 6.18 -11.10
C LYS A 112 -5.91 6.04 -10.29
N MET A 113 -5.42 7.17 -9.77
CA MET A 113 -4.24 7.25 -8.93
C MET A 113 -4.61 7.85 -7.57
N PHE A 114 -4.29 7.14 -6.51
CA PHE A 114 -4.57 7.51 -5.12
C PHE A 114 -3.26 7.85 -4.41
N GLU A 115 -3.30 8.76 -3.43
CA GLU A 115 -2.15 9.00 -2.55
C GLU A 115 -1.93 7.77 -1.66
N GLU A 116 -0.70 7.22 -1.69
CA GLU A 116 -0.39 5.95 -1.04
C GLU A 116 -0.57 6.04 0.48
N LYS A 117 -0.30 7.20 1.07
CA LYS A 117 -0.57 7.49 2.48
C LYS A 117 -2.03 7.23 2.87
N LEU A 118 -2.98 7.75 2.09
CA LEU A 118 -4.40 7.64 2.38
C LEU A 118 -4.90 6.19 2.19
N VAL A 119 -4.36 5.49 1.18
CA VAL A 119 -4.63 4.06 0.99
C VAL A 119 -4.12 3.27 2.20
N LEU A 120 -2.89 3.51 2.65
CA LEU A 120 -2.33 2.83 3.82
C LEU A 120 -3.15 3.11 5.08
N GLU A 121 -3.55 4.36 5.32
CA GLU A 121 -4.41 4.71 6.45
C GLU A 121 -5.75 3.98 6.41
N LYS A 122 -6.37 3.90 5.23
CA LYS A 122 -7.62 3.17 5.03
C LYS A 122 -7.43 1.67 5.30
N ALA A 123 -6.33 1.09 4.83
CA ALA A 123 -5.99 -0.31 5.08
C ALA A 123 -5.75 -0.58 6.57
N ARG A 124 -4.97 0.26 7.25
CA ARG A 124 -4.73 0.15 8.70
C ARG A 124 -6.01 0.31 9.51
N TRP A 125 -6.89 1.23 9.11
CA TRP A 125 -8.21 1.37 9.74
C TRP A 125 -9.11 0.14 9.48
N LEU A 126 -9.09 -0.40 8.27
CA LEU A 126 -9.91 -1.56 7.91
C LEU A 126 -9.43 -2.84 8.59
N TYR A 127 -8.12 -3.06 8.66
CA TYR A 127 -7.56 -4.32 9.15
C TYR A 127 -7.01 -4.27 10.58
N GLY A 128 -6.94 -3.08 11.19
CA GLY A 128 -6.43 -2.90 12.55
C GLY A 128 -4.90 -2.93 12.61
N GLY A 129 -4.28 -1.97 11.93
CA GLY A 129 -2.82 -1.77 11.86
C GLY A 129 -2.11 -2.63 10.82
N ASP A 130 -0.78 -2.49 10.75
CA ASP A 130 0.11 -3.16 9.79
C ASP A 130 0.04 -4.68 9.91
N ILE A 131 0.01 -5.20 11.14
CA ILE A 131 -0.15 -6.65 11.37
C ILE A 131 -1.48 -7.18 10.81
N GLY A 132 -2.51 -6.34 10.80
CA GLY A 132 -3.79 -6.67 10.18
C GLY A 132 -3.72 -6.76 8.67
N ILE A 133 -2.97 -5.84 8.05
CA ILE A 133 -2.73 -5.85 6.61
C ILE A 133 -1.97 -7.11 6.23
N ASP A 134 -0.93 -7.48 6.98
CA ASP A 134 -0.16 -8.70 6.73
C ASP A 134 -1.04 -9.95 6.83
N ASN A 135 -1.90 -10.03 7.85
CA ASN A 135 -2.87 -11.11 7.93
C ASN A 135 -3.89 -11.12 6.79
N ALA A 136 -4.31 -9.93 6.31
CA ALA A 136 -5.20 -9.83 5.16
C ALA A 136 -4.51 -10.37 3.91
N ARG A 137 -3.23 -10.04 3.69
CA ARG A 137 -2.44 -10.58 2.57
C ARG A 137 -2.34 -12.09 2.63
N ASP A 138 -2.03 -12.64 3.82
CA ASP A 138 -2.02 -14.09 4.03
C ASP A 138 -3.39 -14.69 3.66
N ALA A 139 -4.48 -14.19 4.26
CA ALA A 139 -5.82 -14.72 3.99
C ALA A 139 -6.20 -14.66 2.50
N PHE A 140 -5.84 -13.57 1.81
CA PHE A 140 -6.09 -13.41 0.38
C PHE A 140 -5.22 -14.33 -0.48
N SER A 141 -3.96 -14.58 -0.11
CA SER A 141 -3.09 -15.50 -0.85
C SER A 141 -3.65 -16.92 -0.86
N TRP A 142 -4.18 -17.36 0.29
CA TRP A 142 -4.86 -18.66 0.42
C TRP A 142 -6.10 -18.76 -0.46
N GLN A 143 -6.91 -17.69 -0.54
CA GLN A 143 -8.15 -17.68 -1.32
C GLN A 143 -7.92 -17.57 -2.82
N LYS A 144 -6.92 -16.80 -3.25
CA LYS A 144 -6.61 -16.57 -4.68
C LYS A 144 -5.58 -17.54 -5.25
N GLY A 145 -5.04 -18.46 -4.43
CA GLY A 145 -4.09 -19.48 -4.85
C GLY A 145 -2.77 -18.91 -5.41
N GLY A 146 -2.34 -17.75 -4.92
CA GLY A 146 -1.27 -16.99 -5.60
C GLY A 146 -0.43 -16.11 -4.69
N TYR A 147 0.68 -15.63 -5.26
CA TYR A 147 1.60 -14.68 -4.66
C TYR A 147 0.96 -13.29 -4.54
N ILE A 148 1.13 -12.65 -3.39
CA ILE A 148 0.72 -11.27 -3.16
C ILE A 148 1.92 -10.36 -3.40
N GLU A 149 1.76 -9.39 -4.31
CA GLU A 149 2.79 -8.39 -4.57
C GLU A 149 2.92 -7.47 -3.35
N LEU A 150 4.10 -7.47 -2.74
CA LEU A 150 4.41 -6.58 -1.63
C LEU A 150 4.74 -5.17 -2.15
N PRO A 151 4.41 -4.11 -1.40
CA PRO A 151 4.90 -2.78 -1.72
C PRO A 151 6.43 -2.77 -1.83
N PRO A 152 7.02 -2.10 -2.83
CA PRO A 152 8.46 -1.95 -2.91
C PRO A 152 8.98 -1.16 -1.72
N VAL A 153 10.23 -1.42 -1.33
CA VAL A 153 10.91 -0.80 -0.18
C VAL A 153 12.24 -0.17 -0.59
N GLY A 154 12.76 0.71 0.26
CA GLY A 154 14.06 1.35 0.09
C GLY A 154 14.23 2.05 -1.25
N ALA A 155 15.41 1.91 -1.85
CA ALA A 155 15.78 2.61 -3.08
C ALA A 155 14.88 2.27 -4.29
N VAL A 156 14.31 1.06 -4.34
CA VAL A 156 13.36 0.67 -5.41
C VAL A 156 12.08 1.50 -5.31
N ARG A 157 11.56 1.68 -4.09
CA ARG A 157 10.38 2.52 -3.83
C ARG A 157 10.65 3.96 -4.21
N GLU A 158 11.79 4.51 -3.77
CA GLU A 158 12.16 5.89 -4.06
C GLU A 158 12.26 6.16 -5.57
N ARG A 159 12.90 5.27 -6.32
CA ARG A 159 13.00 5.38 -7.79
C ARG A 159 11.64 5.28 -8.46
N ARG A 160 10.78 4.34 -8.03
CA ARG A 160 9.38 4.23 -8.51
C ARG A 160 8.61 5.53 -8.27
N ASN A 161 8.67 6.06 -7.06
CA ASN A 161 7.94 7.28 -6.70
C ASN A 161 8.45 8.48 -7.52
N ARG A 162 9.76 8.59 -7.71
CA ARG A 162 10.38 9.68 -8.48
C ARG A 162 9.96 9.65 -9.96
N ILE A 163 10.08 8.51 -10.63
CA ILE A 163 9.70 8.41 -12.05
C ILE A 163 8.21 8.63 -12.24
N ARG A 164 7.38 8.10 -11.33
CA ARG A 164 5.94 8.32 -11.32
C ARG A 164 5.60 9.80 -11.15
N GLN A 165 6.22 10.51 -10.22
CA GLN A 165 6.00 11.94 -10.03
C GLN A 165 6.33 12.76 -11.29
N MET A 166 7.38 12.39 -12.03
CA MET A 166 7.73 13.06 -13.30
C MET A 166 6.70 12.81 -14.41
N PHE A 167 6.15 11.60 -14.52
CA PHE A 167 5.06 11.32 -15.46
C PHE A 167 3.75 12.04 -15.07
N LEU A 168 3.44 12.09 -13.77
CA LEU A 168 2.25 12.77 -13.28
C LEU A 168 2.27 14.29 -13.54
N GLN A 169 3.45 14.93 -13.57
CA GLN A 169 3.58 16.33 -13.99
C GLN A 169 3.16 16.58 -15.44
N ARG A 170 3.01 15.52 -16.24
CA ARG A 170 2.50 15.54 -17.61
C ARG A 170 1.13 14.88 -17.73
N GLU A 171 0.44 14.61 -16.61
CA GLU A 171 -0.85 13.91 -16.57
C GLU A 171 -0.82 12.49 -17.16
N LEU A 172 0.36 11.84 -17.12
CA LEU A 172 0.59 10.51 -17.67
C LEU A 172 0.82 9.47 -16.58
N PHE A 173 0.43 8.23 -16.88
CA PHE A 173 0.80 7.04 -16.15
C PHE A 173 1.62 6.11 -17.04
N ALA A 174 2.78 5.73 -16.53
CA ALA A 174 3.67 4.77 -17.15
C ALA A 174 3.75 3.50 -16.29
N SER A 175 3.38 2.37 -16.90
CA SER A 175 3.43 1.07 -16.27
C SER A 175 4.86 0.69 -15.88
N SER A 176 5.03 0.14 -14.68
CA SER A 176 6.32 -0.39 -14.22
C SER A 176 6.80 -1.60 -15.02
N LYS A 177 5.95 -2.17 -15.87
CA LYS A 177 6.27 -3.29 -16.76
C LYS A 177 7.02 -2.86 -18.03
N LEU A 178 6.96 -1.58 -18.40
CA LEU A 178 7.66 -1.06 -19.57
C LEU A 178 9.18 -1.20 -19.38
N PRO A 179 9.94 -1.76 -20.35
CA PRO A 179 11.35 -2.14 -20.13
C PRO A 179 12.24 -1.02 -19.60
N ALA A 180 12.14 0.19 -20.16
CA ALA A 180 12.95 1.33 -19.73
C ALA A 180 12.62 1.78 -18.29
N ILE A 181 11.34 1.74 -17.92
CA ILE A 181 10.86 2.13 -16.59
C ILE A 181 11.22 1.06 -15.57
N LYS A 182 10.99 -0.22 -15.90
CA LYS A 182 11.40 -1.35 -15.07
C LYS A 182 12.89 -1.29 -14.75
N ARG A 183 13.73 -1.12 -15.78
CA ARG A 183 15.19 -1.03 -15.64
C ARG A 183 15.60 0.12 -14.72
N TYR A 184 14.97 1.29 -14.87
CA TYR A 184 15.20 2.43 -13.99
C TYR A 184 14.80 2.14 -12.53
N ILE A 185 13.63 1.57 -12.31
CA ILE A 185 13.11 1.27 -10.96
C ILE A 185 13.99 0.23 -10.25
N GLU A 186 14.32 -0.86 -10.93
CA GLU A 186 15.05 -1.98 -10.32
C GLU A 186 16.53 -1.66 -10.13
N SER A 187 17.19 -1.08 -11.15
CA SER A 187 18.65 -0.94 -11.18
C SER A 187 19.16 0.50 -11.14
N GLY A 188 18.29 1.51 -11.26
CA GLY A 188 18.71 2.92 -11.34
C GLY A 188 19.36 3.32 -12.67
N HIS A 189 19.48 2.40 -13.64
CA HIS A 189 20.05 2.69 -14.94
C HIS A 189 19.10 3.50 -15.83
N GLY A 190 19.70 4.38 -16.63
CA GLY A 190 18.99 5.24 -17.58
C GLY A 190 18.81 6.67 -17.08
N ASN A 191 18.66 7.61 -18.02
CA ASN A 191 18.42 9.01 -17.70
C ASN A 191 16.91 9.23 -17.51
N LEU A 192 16.50 9.53 -16.28
CA LEU A 192 15.09 9.77 -15.93
C LEU A 192 14.41 10.80 -16.84
N ARG A 193 15.11 11.89 -17.18
CA ARG A 193 14.53 12.96 -18.02
C ARG A 193 14.34 12.48 -19.46
N GLU A 194 15.25 11.68 -19.98
CA GLU A 194 15.14 11.11 -21.32
C GLU A 194 14.01 10.09 -21.38
N ILE A 195 13.92 9.18 -20.40
CA ILE A 195 12.84 8.20 -20.31
C ILE A 195 11.49 8.91 -20.36
N VAL A 196 11.28 9.93 -19.52
CA VAL A 196 10.00 10.66 -19.48
C VAL A 196 9.74 11.39 -20.81
N LYS A 197 10.76 11.99 -21.43
CA LYS A 197 10.61 12.67 -22.73
C LYS A 197 10.23 11.70 -23.86
N THR A 198 10.82 10.50 -23.91
CA THR A 198 10.57 9.52 -24.97
C THR A 198 9.11 9.07 -24.99
N PHE A 199 8.46 8.96 -23.83
CA PHE A 199 7.10 8.46 -23.74
C PHE A 199 6.02 9.54 -23.74
N ALA A 200 6.37 10.79 -23.44
CA ALA A 200 5.41 11.87 -23.31
C ALA A 200 5.43 12.82 -24.51
N ILE A 201 5.44 12.23 -25.71
CA ILE A 201 5.35 12.90 -27.03
C ILE A 201 3.88 13.08 -27.39
#